data_AF-A0A8C7EHX6-F1
#
_entry.id   AF-A0A8C7EHX6-F1
#
_cell.length_a   1.000
_cell.length_b   1.000
_cell.length_c   1.000
_cell.angle_alpha   90.00
_cell.angle_beta   90.00
_cell.angle_gamma   90.00
#
_symmetry.space_group_name_H-M   'P 1'
#
loop_
_entity.id
_entity.type
_entity.pdbx_description
1 polymer ?
#
loop_
_entity_poly.entity_id
_entity_poly.type
_entity_poly.pdbx_seq_one_letter_code
_entity_poly.pdbx_strand_id
1 'polypeptide(L)'
;MARGKAKDDDGNWKKFIWNSEKKELLGRTGGSWFKILLFYVIFYGCLAGIFIGTIQVMLLTVSDFEPKYQDRVAPPGLTQVPQVQKTEISFVVGDSKSYDPYVRNLERFLEDYSAEQQTDNIKVCKFRREWLENCSGINDPTFGYKDGKPCILVKLNRIIGFKPKAPANESLPPEVAAKFNPYLIPVHCSPKREEDMDNVGAVEYYGMGGYAGFALQYYPYYGKLLQPRYLQPLVAVGSHNSLLCIVPLLFFFFFPAEGIAHCGANVFFECFNHFHGGRILYLCSCTILFFLQESVMYEINQSHMFENKSLF
;
A
#
# COMPACT_ATOMS: atom_id res chain seq x y z
N MET A 1 -34.41 -5.04 65.07
CA MET A 1 -34.15 -6.17 64.14
C MET A 1 -32.65 -6.29 63.97
N ALA A 2 -32.06 -7.40 64.44
CA ALA A 2 -30.63 -7.59 64.51
C ALA A 2 -30.03 -7.84 63.11
N ARG A 3 -29.24 -6.88 62.61
CA ARG A 3 -28.41 -7.05 61.43
C ARG A 3 -27.07 -7.64 61.87
N GLY A 4 -26.96 -8.97 61.87
CA GLY A 4 -25.68 -9.65 62.07
C GLY A 4 -24.74 -9.36 60.89
N LYS A 5 -23.63 -8.67 61.16
CA LYS A 5 -22.49 -8.61 60.23
C LYS A 5 -21.39 -9.56 60.71
N ALA A 6 -20.92 -10.33 59.74
CA ALA A 6 -19.63 -11.01 59.60
C ALA A 6 -19.10 -11.81 60.80
N LYS A 7 -19.05 -13.14 60.62
CA LYS A 7 -18.04 -13.99 61.25
C LYS A 7 -17.02 -14.36 60.18
N ASP A 8 -15.77 -14.00 60.46
CA ASP A 8 -14.58 -14.49 59.77
C ASP A 8 -14.52 -16.02 59.90
N ASP A 9 -14.31 -16.74 58.81
CA ASP A 9 -14.04 -18.18 58.83
C ASP A 9 -12.93 -18.49 57.82
N ASP A 10 -11.85 -18.99 58.37
CA ASP A 10 -10.58 -19.26 57.73
C ASP A 10 -10.68 -20.37 56.65
N GLY A 11 -9.93 -20.19 55.56
CA GLY A 11 -9.22 -21.30 54.91
C GLY A 11 -10.00 -22.36 54.11
N ASN A 12 -11.25 -22.14 53.68
CA ASN A 12 -11.94 -23.11 52.83
C ASN A 12 -12.39 -22.54 51.48
N TRP A 13 -11.48 -22.55 50.50
CA TRP A 13 -11.74 -22.08 49.12
C TRP A 13 -12.95 -22.80 48.46
N LYS A 14 -13.20 -24.06 48.82
CA LYS A 14 -14.39 -24.80 48.35
C LYS A 14 -15.69 -24.21 48.88
N LYS A 15 -15.70 -23.74 50.14
CA LYS A 15 -16.84 -23.10 50.81
C LYS A 15 -17.09 -21.68 50.28
N PHE A 16 -16.04 -21.00 49.79
CA PHE A 16 -16.12 -19.71 49.10
C PHE A 16 -16.74 -19.82 47.69
N ILE A 17 -16.39 -20.86 46.95
CA ILE A 17 -16.96 -21.13 45.62
C ILE A 17 -18.41 -21.60 45.72
N TRP A 18 -18.69 -22.56 46.61
CA TRP A 18 -20.00 -23.18 46.72
C TRP A 18 -20.37 -23.44 48.19
N ASN A 19 -21.43 -22.77 48.65
CA ASN A 19 -22.04 -23.06 49.94
C ASN A 19 -23.30 -23.92 49.74
N SER A 20 -23.16 -25.22 49.98
CA SER A 20 -24.24 -26.21 49.81
C SER A 20 -25.40 -26.01 50.79
N GLU A 21 -25.18 -25.41 51.96
CA GLU A 21 -26.22 -25.20 52.99
C GLU A 21 -27.15 -24.03 52.61
N LYS A 22 -26.59 -22.96 52.04
CA LYS A 22 -27.34 -21.76 51.65
C LYS A 22 -27.67 -21.68 50.16
N LYS A 23 -27.17 -22.62 49.35
CA LYS A 23 -27.25 -22.61 47.87
C LYS A 23 -26.72 -21.29 47.29
N GLU A 24 -25.59 -20.82 47.82
CA GLU A 24 -24.91 -19.60 47.39
C GLU A 24 -23.65 -19.95 46.58
N LEU A 25 -23.48 -19.31 45.43
CA LEU A 25 -22.31 -19.42 44.55
C LEU A 25 -21.58 -18.07 44.57
N LEU A 26 -20.29 -18.06 44.93
CA LEU A 26 -19.48 -16.85 45.11
C LEU A 26 -20.17 -15.76 45.97
N GLY A 27 -20.82 -16.18 47.05
CA GLY A 27 -21.48 -15.28 48.00
C GLY A 27 -22.82 -14.69 47.56
N ARG A 28 -23.44 -15.20 46.49
CA ARG A 28 -24.80 -14.80 46.05
C ARG A 28 -25.70 -16.01 45.82
N THR A 29 -26.99 -15.87 46.12
CA THR A 29 -27.99 -16.90 45.81
C THR A 29 -28.21 -17.03 44.30
N GLY A 30 -28.59 -18.21 43.81
CA GLY A 30 -28.86 -18.45 42.39
C GLY A 30 -29.90 -17.49 41.78
N GLY A 31 -30.91 -17.09 42.57
CA GLY A 31 -31.89 -16.07 42.17
C GLY A 31 -31.30 -14.67 42.01
N SER A 32 -30.29 -14.30 42.81
CA SER A 32 -29.55 -13.04 42.61
C SER A 32 -28.66 -13.09 41.38
N TRP A 33 -27.99 -14.23 41.13
CA TRP A 33 -27.19 -14.44 39.92
C TRP A 33 -28.02 -14.32 38.65
N PHE A 34 -29.20 -14.94 38.61
CA PHE A 34 -30.12 -14.80 37.47
C PHE A 34 -30.54 -13.34 37.24
N LYS A 35 -30.86 -12.59 38.31
CA LYS A 35 -31.20 -11.16 38.20
C LYS A 35 -30.05 -10.31 37.64
N ILE A 36 -28.82 -10.58 38.08
CA ILE A 36 -27.63 -9.87 37.59
C ILE A 36 -27.36 -10.22 36.13
N LEU A 37 -27.42 -11.50 35.78
CA LEU A 37 -27.21 -11.96 34.40
C LEU A 37 -28.27 -11.38 33.46
N LEU A 38 -29.54 -11.44 33.86
CA LEU A 38 -30.65 -10.86 33.10
C LEU A 38 -30.46 -9.35 32.91
N PHE A 39 -30.06 -8.63 33.96
CA PHE A 39 -29.73 -7.20 33.87
C PHE A 39 -28.64 -6.94 32.85
N TYR A 40 -27.52 -7.67 32.90
CA TYR A 40 -26.42 -7.48 31.95
C TYR A 40 -26.78 -7.90 30.53
N VAL A 41 -27.58 -8.94 30.34
CA VAL A 41 -28.05 -9.36 29.01
C VAL A 41 -28.91 -8.26 28.37
N ILE A 42 -29.86 -7.70 29.12
CA ILE A 42 -30.70 -6.59 28.62
C ILE A 42 -29.86 -5.33 28.42
N PHE A 43 -29.01 -4.98 29.38
CA PHE A 43 -28.17 -3.79 29.34
C PHE A 43 -27.20 -3.81 28.14
N TYR A 44 -26.45 -4.89 27.95
CA TYR A 44 -25.55 -5.01 26.80
C TYR A 44 -26.31 -5.21 25.48
N GLY A 45 -27.50 -5.82 25.51
CA GLY A 45 -28.38 -5.86 24.34
C GLY A 45 -28.78 -4.46 23.88
N CYS A 46 -29.20 -3.58 24.81
CA CYS A 46 -29.51 -2.19 24.53
C CYS A 46 -28.28 -1.41 24.05
N LEU A 47 -27.11 -1.58 24.69
CA LEU A 47 -25.87 -0.93 24.24
C LEU A 47 -25.44 -1.35 22.84
N ALA A 48 -25.53 -2.65 22.53
CA ALA A 48 -25.26 -3.17 21.19
C ALA A 48 -26.26 -2.61 20.17
N GLY A 49 -27.53 -2.50 20.53
CA GLY A 49 -28.56 -1.89 19.70
C GLY A 49 -28.27 -0.42 19.36
N ILE A 50 -27.86 0.38 20.36
CA ILE A 50 -27.45 1.77 20.14
C ILE A 50 -26.21 1.83 19.23
N PHE A 51 -25.21 0.99 19.47
CA PHE A 51 -24.00 0.95 18.65
C PHE A 51 -24.29 0.56 17.19
N ILE A 52 -25.13 -0.45 16.96
CA ILE A 52 -25.58 -0.82 15.62
C ILE A 52 -26.35 0.35 14.98
N GLY A 53 -27.24 0.99 15.74
CA GLY A 53 -28.01 2.15 15.27
C GLY A 53 -27.12 3.31 14.82
N THR A 54 -26.10 3.68 15.60
CA THR A 54 -25.18 4.76 15.23
C THR A 54 -24.31 4.40 14.02
N ILE A 55 -23.85 3.15 13.92
CA ILE A 55 -23.14 2.66 12.72
C ILE A 55 -24.05 2.69 11.49
N GLN A 56 -25.32 2.29 11.60
CA GLN A 56 -26.27 2.34 10.49
C GLN A 56 -26.54 3.78 10.03
N VAL A 57 -26.75 4.72 10.95
CA VAL A 57 -26.90 6.14 10.60
C VAL A 57 -25.64 6.66 9.90
N MET A 58 -24.45 6.28 10.37
CA MET A 58 -23.20 6.63 9.68
C MET A 58 -23.14 6.04 8.27
N LEU A 59 -23.50 4.77 8.07
CA LEU A 59 -23.48 4.13 6.75
C LEU A 59 -24.44 4.81 5.76
N LEU A 60 -25.60 5.29 6.22
CA LEU A 60 -26.54 6.07 5.39
C LEU A 60 -25.96 7.42 4.92
N THR A 61 -24.93 7.95 5.60
CA THR A 61 -24.25 9.18 5.17
C THR A 61 -23.13 8.94 4.15
N VAL A 62 -22.80 7.68 3.84
CA VAL A 62 -21.74 7.30 2.91
C VAL A 62 -22.36 6.82 1.61
N SER A 63 -21.83 7.30 0.48
CA SER A 63 -22.25 6.82 -0.84
C SER A 63 -21.52 5.52 -1.20
N ASP A 64 -22.19 4.60 -1.89
CA ASP A 64 -21.58 3.35 -2.36
C ASP A 64 -20.72 3.53 -3.62
N PHE A 65 -20.82 4.67 -4.30
CA PHE A 65 -20.16 4.92 -5.59
C PHE A 65 -18.80 5.61 -5.43
N GLU A 66 -18.69 6.54 -4.48
CA GLU A 66 -17.46 7.30 -4.25
C GLU A 66 -17.17 7.49 -2.74
N PRO A 67 -15.88 7.38 -2.35
CA PRO A 67 -15.48 7.65 -0.97
C PRO A 67 -15.54 9.14 -0.67
N LYS A 68 -16.04 9.48 0.52
CA LYS A 68 -16.20 10.87 0.97
C LYS A 68 -14.87 11.65 1.09
N TYR A 69 -13.79 10.97 1.43
CA TYR A 69 -12.46 11.56 1.63
C TYR A 69 -11.41 10.78 0.84
N GLN A 70 -10.59 11.48 0.05
CA GLN A 70 -9.55 10.91 -0.82
C GLN A 70 -8.18 11.58 -0.65
N ASP A 71 -8.05 12.50 0.31
CA ASP A 71 -6.82 13.24 0.63
C ASP A 71 -5.66 12.33 1.04
N ARG A 72 -5.95 11.14 1.58
CA ARG A 72 -4.93 10.17 2.03
C ARG A 72 -4.43 9.23 0.93
N VAL A 73 -5.07 9.22 -0.24
CA VAL A 73 -4.71 8.35 -1.35
C VAL A 73 -4.19 9.09 -2.57
N ALA A 74 -4.40 10.40 -2.63
CA ALA A 74 -3.74 11.28 -3.60
C ALA A 74 -2.41 11.75 -3.01
N PRO A 75 -1.26 11.53 -3.70
CA PRO A 75 -1.11 11.01 -5.06
C PRO A 75 -1.10 9.47 -5.19
N PRO A 76 -1.45 8.93 -6.38
CA PRO A 76 -1.36 7.49 -6.62
C PRO A 76 0.08 6.97 -6.50
N GLY A 77 0.25 5.95 -5.66
CA GLY A 77 1.48 5.19 -5.60
C GLY A 77 1.66 4.29 -6.84
N LEU A 78 2.92 3.94 -7.09
CA LEU A 78 3.31 2.92 -8.04
C LEU A 78 3.55 1.60 -7.31
N THR A 79 3.21 0.49 -7.94
CA THR A 79 3.39 -0.83 -7.37
C THR A 79 3.94 -1.78 -8.41
N GLN A 80 4.86 -2.64 -7.99
CA GLN A 80 5.46 -3.67 -8.82
C GLN A 80 4.79 -5.04 -8.62
N VAL A 81 4.83 -5.90 -9.62
CA VAL A 81 4.42 -7.31 -9.56
C VAL A 81 5.57 -8.11 -10.20
N PRO A 82 6.11 -9.15 -9.53
CA PRO A 82 5.61 -9.83 -8.34
C PRO A 82 5.73 -9.05 -7.02
N GLN A 83 4.81 -9.30 -6.09
CA GLN A 83 4.83 -8.73 -4.73
C GLN A 83 5.82 -9.52 -3.87
N VAL A 84 6.84 -8.85 -3.34
CA VAL A 84 7.91 -9.45 -2.56
C VAL A 84 8.07 -8.72 -1.22
N GLN A 85 8.29 -9.47 -0.14
CA GLN A 85 8.22 -8.94 1.23
C GLN A 85 9.29 -7.88 1.56
N LYS A 86 10.42 -7.89 0.84
CA LYS A 86 11.55 -6.98 1.08
C LYS A 86 11.87 -6.08 -0.12
N THR A 87 10.97 -5.95 -1.09
CA THR A 87 11.22 -5.27 -2.39
C THR A 87 12.43 -5.77 -3.20
N GLU A 88 13.15 -6.77 -2.69
CA GLU A 88 14.28 -7.45 -3.32
C GLU A 88 13.76 -8.73 -3.99
N ILE A 89 14.13 -8.90 -5.26
CA ILE A 89 13.92 -10.15 -6.00
C ILE A 89 15.28 -10.83 -6.02
N SER A 90 15.41 -12.06 -5.53
CA SER A 90 16.68 -12.78 -5.60
C SER A 90 16.42 -14.22 -5.99
N PHE A 91 17.11 -14.68 -7.02
CA PHE A 91 16.96 -16.04 -7.54
C PHE A 91 18.27 -16.48 -8.18
N VAL A 92 18.41 -17.79 -8.36
CA VAL A 92 19.59 -18.40 -8.98
C VAL A 92 19.22 -18.83 -10.38
N VAL A 93 19.93 -18.29 -11.37
CA VAL A 93 19.79 -18.69 -12.78
C VAL A 93 20.24 -20.15 -12.90
N GLY A 94 19.30 -21.03 -13.24
CA GLY A 94 19.52 -22.48 -13.33
C GLY A 94 18.73 -23.30 -12.31
N ASP A 95 18.28 -22.71 -11.19
CA ASP A 95 17.37 -23.40 -10.26
C ASP A 95 15.93 -22.91 -10.45
N SER A 96 15.10 -23.76 -11.07
CA SER A 96 13.69 -23.46 -11.31
C SER A 96 12.89 -23.21 -10.02
N LYS A 97 13.26 -23.85 -8.90
CA LYS A 97 12.54 -23.69 -7.64
C LYS A 97 12.73 -22.30 -7.03
N SER A 98 13.86 -21.65 -7.33
CA SER A 98 14.19 -20.34 -6.78
C SER A 98 13.26 -19.23 -7.31
N TYR A 99 12.88 -19.28 -8.59
CA TYR A 99 12.05 -18.26 -9.23
C TYR A 99 10.58 -18.65 -9.46
N ASP A 100 10.21 -19.93 -9.25
CA ASP A 100 8.82 -20.42 -9.29
C ASP A 100 7.81 -19.54 -8.53
N PRO A 101 8.07 -19.05 -7.30
CA PRO A 101 7.11 -18.18 -6.61
C PRO A 101 6.86 -16.84 -7.31
N TYR A 102 7.87 -16.29 -8.00
CA TYR A 102 7.75 -15.04 -8.76
C TYR A 102 6.94 -15.28 -10.04
N VAL A 103 7.25 -16.34 -10.77
CA VAL A 103 6.55 -16.75 -11.99
C VAL A 103 5.08 -17.05 -11.70
N ARG A 104 4.76 -17.82 -10.66
CA ARG A 104 3.37 -18.10 -10.28
C ARG A 104 2.60 -16.85 -9.87
N ASN A 105 3.25 -15.88 -9.22
CA ASN A 105 2.61 -14.62 -8.86
C ASN A 105 2.26 -13.80 -10.11
N LEU A 106 3.19 -13.73 -11.07
CA LEU A 106 2.96 -13.09 -12.37
C LEU A 106 1.86 -13.78 -13.18
N GLU A 107 1.90 -15.11 -13.25
CA GLU A 107 0.90 -15.91 -13.97
C GLU A 107 -0.50 -15.71 -13.39
N ARG A 108 -0.65 -15.86 -12.06
CA ARG A 108 -1.93 -15.62 -11.36
C ARG A 108 -2.41 -14.18 -11.55
N PHE A 109 -1.51 -13.21 -11.55
CA PHE A 109 -1.88 -11.81 -11.76
C PHE A 109 -2.36 -11.54 -13.20
N LEU A 110 -1.71 -12.15 -14.20
CA LEU A 110 -2.04 -11.97 -15.62
C LEU A 110 -3.20 -12.85 -16.10
N GLU A 111 -3.70 -13.78 -15.29
CA GLU A 111 -4.86 -14.60 -15.57
C GLU A 111 -6.11 -13.72 -15.85
N ASP A 112 -6.30 -12.69 -15.03
CA ASP A 112 -7.36 -11.68 -15.18
C ASP A 112 -7.27 -10.89 -16.50
N TYR A 113 -6.09 -10.85 -17.10
CA TYR A 113 -5.79 -10.14 -18.35
C TYR A 113 -5.89 -11.05 -19.58
N SER A 114 -6.32 -12.30 -19.45
CA SER A 114 -6.56 -13.19 -20.59
C SER A 114 -7.73 -12.71 -21.47
N ALA A 115 -7.67 -13.03 -22.77
CA ALA A 115 -8.72 -12.64 -23.72
C ALA A 115 -10.08 -13.28 -23.37
N GLU A 116 -10.06 -14.50 -22.82
CA GLU A 116 -11.25 -15.24 -22.40
C GLU A 116 -12.03 -14.53 -21.28
N GLN A 117 -11.31 -13.90 -20.34
CA GLN A 117 -11.94 -13.14 -19.27
C GLN A 117 -12.49 -11.78 -19.72
N GLN A 118 -12.01 -11.26 -20.86
CA GLN A 118 -12.34 -9.95 -21.41
C GLN A 118 -13.44 -10.01 -22.49
N THR A 119 -14.63 -10.47 -22.11
CA THR A 119 -15.81 -10.55 -23.00
C THR A 119 -16.34 -9.16 -23.40
N ASP A 120 -16.91 -9.03 -24.61
CA ASP A 120 -17.40 -7.76 -25.20
C ASP A 120 -18.58 -7.09 -24.47
N ASN A 121 -19.25 -7.80 -23.57
CA ASN A 121 -20.43 -7.29 -22.87
C ASN A 121 -20.11 -6.26 -21.77
N ILE A 122 -18.83 -5.93 -21.56
CA ILE A 122 -18.36 -5.07 -20.48
C ILE A 122 -17.79 -3.77 -21.05
N LYS A 123 -18.37 -2.63 -20.65
CA LYS A 123 -17.90 -1.27 -21.02
C LYS A 123 -16.65 -0.86 -20.23
N VAL A 124 -15.57 -1.64 -20.37
CA VAL A 124 -14.26 -1.39 -19.75
C VAL A 124 -13.19 -1.44 -20.84
N CYS A 125 -12.18 -0.59 -20.74
CA CYS A 125 -11.05 -0.64 -21.67
C CYS A 125 -10.31 -1.98 -21.53
N LYS A 126 -10.22 -2.72 -22.63
CA LYS A 126 -9.54 -4.01 -22.68
C LYS A 126 -8.05 -3.82 -22.72
N PHE A 127 -7.31 -4.55 -21.88
CA PHE A 127 -5.86 -4.57 -21.89
C PHE A 127 -5.36 -5.89 -22.47
N ARG A 128 -4.62 -5.81 -23.56
CA ARG A 128 -4.09 -6.96 -24.28
C ARG A 128 -2.73 -7.36 -23.72
N ARG A 129 -2.57 -8.64 -23.35
CA ARG A 129 -1.30 -9.18 -22.82
C ARG A 129 -0.17 -9.08 -23.84
N GLU A 130 -0.51 -9.10 -25.13
CA GLU A 130 0.44 -8.99 -26.24
C GLU A 130 1.25 -7.68 -26.20
N TRP A 131 0.71 -6.61 -25.59
CA TRP A 131 1.45 -5.36 -25.42
C TRP A 131 2.62 -5.44 -24.43
N LEU A 132 2.67 -6.47 -23.60
CA LEU A 132 3.81 -6.73 -22.72
C LEU A 132 4.92 -7.53 -23.41
N GLU A 133 4.74 -7.86 -24.69
CA GLU A 133 5.71 -8.56 -25.54
C GLU A 133 6.28 -9.82 -24.85
N ASN A 134 7.59 -9.88 -24.65
CA ASN A 134 8.28 -11.04 -24.04
C ASN A 134 7.86 -11.27 -22.57
N CYS A 135 7.40 -10.22 -21.88
CA CYS A 135 6.93 -10.30 -20.49
C CYS A 135 5.43 -10.67 -20.38
N SER A 136 4.78 -11.05 -21.49
CA SER A 136 3.35 -11.39 -21.52
C SER A 136 3.02 -12.76 -20.94
N GLY A 137 4.00 -13.67 -20.83
CA GLY A 137 3.76 -15.06 -20.45
C GLY A 137 3.21 -15.94 -21.57
N ILE A 138 3.03 -15.41 -22.79
CA ILE A 138 2.48 -16.15 -23.94
C ILE A 138 3.60 -16.91 -24.66
N ASN A 139 4.68 -16.21 -25.00
CA ASN A 139 5.84 -16.80 -25.69
C ASN A 139 6.80 -17.48 -24.70
N ASP A 140 7.01 -16.85 -23.54
CA ASP A 140 7.84 -17.38 -22.46
C ASP A 140 7.03 -17.46 -21.16
N PRO A 141 6.70 -18.68 -20.67
CA PRO A 141 5.97 -18.86 -19.43
C PRO A 141 6.80 -18.49 -18.19
N THR A 142 8.12 -18.33 -18.34
CA THR A 142 9.03 -18.00 -17.22
C THR A 142 9.32 -16.51 -17.09
N PHE A 143 8.71 -15.65 -17.93
CA PHE A 143 8.86 -14.19 -17.84
C PHE A 143 10.32 -13.70 -17.76
N GLY A 144 11.22 -14.34 -18.51
CA GLY A 144 12.65 -14.05 -18.57
C GLY A 144 13.47 -14.50 -17.35
N TYR A 145 12.86 -15.09 -16.32
CA TYR A 145 13.58 -15.54 -15.12
C TYR A 145 14.55 -16.70 -15.43
N LYS A 146 14.21 -17.57 -16.39
CA LYS A 146 15.08 -18.68 -16.80
C LYS A 146 16.38 -18.19 -17.46
N ASP A 147 16.30 -17.09 -18.20
CA ASP A 147 17.42 -16.53 -18.96
C ASP A 147 18.21 -15.49 -18.15
N GLY A 148 17.87 -15.29 -16.87
CA GLY A 148 18.52 -14.31 -15.99
C GLY A 148 18.15 -12.86 -16.30
N LYS A 149 17.07 -12.64 -17.05
CA LYS A 149 16.52 -11.33 -17.47
C LYS A 149 15.09 -11.18 -16.94
N PRO A 150 14.91 -10.99 -15.62
CA PRO A 150 13.59 -11.04 -15.02
C PRO A 150 12.73 -9.86 -15.48
N CYS A 151 11.47 -10.15 -15.83
CA CYS A 151 10.46 -9.12 -16.07
C CYS A 151 9.79 -8.68 -14.76
N ILE A 152 9.63 -7.37 -14.60
CA ILE A 152 8.86 -6.77 -13.52
C ILE A 152 7.70 -6.00 -14.14
N LEU A 153 6.47 -6.28 -13.70
CA LEU A 153 5.31 -5.52 -14.12
C LEU A 153 5.08 -4.36 -13.17
N VAL A 154 4.78 -3.21 -13.73
CA VAL A 154 4.57 -1.96 -13.01
C VAL A 154 3.15 -1.50 -13.25
N LYS A 155 2.51 -1.06 -12.18
CA LYS A 155 1.09 -0.71 -12.18
C LYS A 155 0.81 0.47 -11.25
N LEU A 156 -0.11 1.35 -11.64
CA LEU A 156 -0.55 2.46 -10.81
C LEU A 156 -1.64 2.06 -9.81
N ASN A 157 -1.65 2.66 -8.63
CA ASN A 157 -2.74 2.45 -7.67
C ASN A 157 -4.06 3.02 -8.20
N ARG A 158 -5.14 2.24 -8.09
CA ARG A 158 -6.47 2.63 -8.56
C ARG A 158 -7.09 3.64 -7.59
N ILE A 159 -7.34 4.86 -8.07
CA ILE A 159 -8.05 5.90 -7.32
C ILE A 159 -9.32 6.27 -8.09
N ILE A 160 -10.45 6.29 -7.39
CA ILE A 160 -11.75 6.64 -7.97
C ILE A 160 -11.74 8.10 -8.41
N GLY A 161 -12.12 8.38 -9.67
CA GLY A 161 -12.17 9.72 -10.23
C GLY A 161 -10.82 10.32 -10.64
N PHE A 162 -9.71 9.61 -10.43
CA PHE A 162 -8.38 10.12 -10.77
C PHE A 162 -8.18 10.24 -12.28
N LYS A 163 -7.83 11.44 -12.73
CA LYS A 163 -7.54 11.78 -14.13
C LYS A 163 -6.09 12.26 -14.22
N PRO A 164 -5.17 11.41 -14.67
CA PRO A 164 -3.79 11.84 -14.85
C PRO A 164 -3.71 12.91 -15.95
N LYS A 165 -2.73 13.82 -15.81
CA LYS A 165 -2.35 14.76 -16.85
C LYS A 165 -0.93 14.40 -17.30
N ALA A 166 -0.71 14.28 -18.61
CA ALA A 166 0.63 14.08 -19.14
C ALA A 166 1.51 15.32 -18.85
N PRO A 167 2.81 15.14 -18.56
CA PRO A 167 3.73 16.26 -18.36
C PRO A 167 3.87 17.10 -19.61
N ALA A 168 4.09 18.40 -19.42
CA ALA A 168 4.51 19.30 -20.49
C ALA A 168 5.98 18.99 -20.87
N ASN A 169 6.32 19.17 -22.15
CA ASN A 169 7.62 18.78 -22.74
C ASN A 169 8.85 19.33 -21.97
N GLU A 170 8.71 20.43 -21.25
CA GLU A 170 9.79 21.12 -20.54
C GLU A 170 10.22 20.45 -19.24
N SER A 171 9.39 19.57 -18.66
CA SER A 171 9.69 18.91 -17.39
C SER A 171 10.43 17.57 -17.56
N LEU A 172 10.61 17.08 -18.79
CA LEU A 172 11.07 15.72 -19.06
C LEU A 172 12.59 15.63 -19.28
N PRO A 173 13.26 14.56 -18.82
CA PRO A 173 14.65 14.27 -19.18
C PRO A 173 14.76 14.01 -20.69
N PRO A 174 15.91 14.31 -21.30
CA PRO A 174 16.10 14.21 -22.75
C PRO A 174 15.85 12.80 -23.30
N GLU A 175 16.13 11.75 -22.51
CA GLU A 175 15.91 10.35 -22.91
C GLU A 175 14.41 9.99 -23.02
N VAL A 176 13.58 10.54 -22.12
CA VAL A 176 12.13 10.30 -22.10
C VAL A 176 11.42 11.24 -23.09
N ALA A 177 11.96 12.45 -23.28
CA ALA A 177 11.46 13.43 -24.25
C ALA A 177 11.53 12.90 -25.70
N ALA A 178 12.54 12.08 -26.02
CA ALA A 178 12.71 11.51 -27.37
C ALA A 178 11.57 10.57 -27.82
N LYS A 179 10.83 9.96 -26.88
CA LYS A 179 9.68 9.09 -27.14
C LYS A 179 8.41 9.60 -26.45
N PHE A 180 8.25 10.92 -26.34
CA PHE A 180 7.09 11.51 -25.69
C PHE A 180 5.79 11.26 -26.47
N ASN A 181 4.74 10.92 -25.74
CA ASN A 181 3.38 10.81 -26.27
C ASN A 181 2.42 11.54 -25.32
N PRO A 182 1.62 12.50 -25.82
CA PRO A 182 0.72 13.30 -24.98
C PRO A 182 -0.43 12.50 -24.35
N TYR A 183 -0.70 11.28 -24.84
CA TYR A 183 -1.75 10.40 -24.32
C TYR A 183 -1.22 9.29 -23.38
N LEU A 184 0.05 9.38 -22.98
CA LEU A 184 0.70 8.44 -22.07
C LEU A 184 1.29 9.15 -20.86
N ILE A 185 1.21 8.49 -19.70
CA ILE A 185 1.95 8.87 -18.50
C ILE A 185 3.30 8.17 -18.57
N PRO A 186 4.42 8.89 -18.73
CA PRO A 186 5.74 8.26 -18.88
C PRO A 186 6.18 7.62 -17.56
N VAL A 187 6.85 6.48 -17.68
CA VAL A 187 7.48 5.75 -16.58
C VAL A 187 8.96 5.63 -16.88
N HIS A 188 9.79 6.01 -15.91
CA HIS A 188 11.24 5.88 -16.02
C HIS A 188 11.80 5.22 -14.76
N CYS A 189 12.59 4.16 -14.93
CA CYS A 189 13.32 3.50 -13.87
C CYS A 189 14.74 4.04 -13.84
N SER A 190 15.21 4.43 -12.67
CA SER A 190 16.61 4.72 -12.43
C SER A 190 17.11 3.93 -11.21
N PRO A 191 18.41 3.68 -11.11
CA PRO A 191 19.01 3.18 -9.87
C PRO A 191 18.72 4.16 -8.70
N LYS A 192 18.59 3.64 -7.48
CA LYS A 192 18.44 4.47 -6.26
C LYS A 192 19.74 5.17 -5.86
N ARG A 193 20.89 4.56 -6.14
CA ARG A 193 22.21 5.12 -5.83
C ARG A 193 23.02 5.26 -7.12
N GLU A 194 23.83 6.30 -7.19
CA GLU A 194 24.71 6.53 -8.34
C GLU A 194 25.77 5.43 -8.49
N GLU A 195 26.23 4.85 -7.38
CA GLU A 195 27.16 3.70 -7.35
C GLU A 195 26.60 2.45 -8.04
N ASP A 196 25.27 2.34 -8.11
CA ASP A 196 24.58 1.21 -8.71
C ASP A 196 24.28 1.45 -10.20
N MET A 197 24.57 2.64 -10.73
CA MET A 197 24.29 3.01 -12.12
C MET A 197 25.05 2.13 -13.12
N ASP A 198 26.29 1.77 -12.81
CA ASP A 198 27.10 0.90 -13.66
C ASP A 198 26.65 -0.58 -13.60
N ASN A 199 25.96 -0.96 -12.51
CA ASN A 199 25.45 -2.32 -12.30
C ASN A 199 24.08 -2.54 -12.97
N VAL A 200 23.28 -1.48 -13.06
CA VAL A 200 21.98 -1.48 -13.75
C VAL A 200 22.23 -1.38 -15.24
N GLY A 201 22.26 -2.53 -15.92
CA GLY A 201 22.35 -2.60 -17.38
C GLY A 201 21.14 -1.94 -18.06
N ALA A 202 21.18 -1.85 -19.39
CA ALA A 202 20.10 -1.25 -20.18
C ALA A 202 18.73 -1.87 -19.83
N VAL A 203 17.78 -0.97 -19.49
CA VAL A 203 16.41 -1.30 -19.14
C VAL A 203 15.52 -1.15 -20.37
N GLU A 204 14.73 -2.18 -20.65
CA GLU A 204 13.72 -2.18 -21.71
C GLU A 204 12.32 -2.05 -21.13
N TYR A 205 11.47 -1.32 -21.83
CA TYR A 205 10.08 -1.08 -21.44
C TYR A 205 9.16 -1.68 -22.48
N TYR A 206 8.21 -2.50 -22.02
CA TYR A 206 7.16 -3.04 -22.87
C TYR A 206 5.81 -2.56 -22.36
N GLY A 207 5.06 -1.91 -23.25
CA GLY A 207 3.80 -1.30 -22.92
C GLY A 207 2.94 -1.12 -24.15
N MET A 208 1.77 -0.50 -23.97
CA MET A 208 0.83 -0.30 -25.06
C MET A 208 1.47 0.49 -26.21
N GLY A 209 1.60 -0.14 -27.38
CA GLY A 209 2.21 0.46 -28.57
C GLY A 209 3.74 0.62 -28.49
N GLY A 210 4.43 -0.12 -27.62
CA GLY A 210 5.89 -0.06 -27.47
C GLY A 210 6.38 1.17 -26.70
N TYR A 211 5.49 1.86 -25.98
CA TYR A 211 5.83 3.02 -25.17
C TYR A 211 5.99 2.66 -23.68
N ALA A 212 6.94 3.34 -23.03
CA ALA A 212 7.20 3.25 -21.59
C ALA A 212 6.21 4.11 -20.79
N GLY A 213 4.93 3.73 -20.76
CA GLY A 213 3.94 4.54 -20.06
C GLY A 213 2.52 3.98 -19.98
N PHE A 214 1.71 4.61 -19.14
CA PHE A 214 0.30 4.24 -18.93
C PHE A 214 -0.62 5.08 -19.81
N ALA A 215 -1.47 4.43 -20.60
CA ALA A 215 -2.41 5.12 -21.50
C ALA A 215 -3.51 5.84 -20.72
N LEU A 216 -3.71 7.12 -21.04
CA LEU A 216 -4.70 8.01 -20.42
C LEU A 216 -6.14 7.53 -20.60
N GLN A 217 -6.42 6.80 -21.69
CA GLN A 217 -7.75 6.27 -22.01
C GLN A 217 -8.34 5.30 -20.97
N TYR A 218 -7.50 4.72 -20.11
CA TYR A 218 -7.96 3.82 -19.04
C TYR A 218 -8.49 4.57 -17.81
N TYR A 219 -8.30 5.88 -17.76
CA TYR A 219 -8.70 6.73 -16.65
C TYR A 219 -9.90 7.61 -17.06
N PRO A 220 -10.80 7.96 -16.14
CA PRO A 220 -10.78 7.65 -14.70
C PRO A 220 -11.34 6.26 -14.35
N TYR A 221 -10.95 5.77 -13.17
CA TYR A 221 -11.57 4.59 -12.56
C TYR A 221 -12.83 5.00 -11.78
N TYR A 222 -13.93 4.27 -11.94
CA TYR A 222 -15.23 4.59 -11.34
C TYR A 222 -15.60 3.70 -10.13
N GLY A 223 -14.64 2.91 -9.62
CA GLY A 223 -14.88 2.04 -8.47
C GLY A 223 -15.36 0.65 -8.85
N LYS A 224 -15.26 -0.27 -7.89
CA LYS A 224 -15.52 -1.71 -8.10
C LYS A 224 -17.00 -1.99 -8.35
N LEU A 225 -17.89 -1.17 -7.82
CA LEU A 225 -19.33 -1.33 -7.98
C LEU A 225 -19.78 -1.04 -9.43
N LEU A 226 -19.24 0.03 -10.03
CA LEU A 226 -19.55 0.42 -11.42
C LEU A 226 -18.70 -0.33 -12.44
N GLN A 227 -17.45 -0.66 -12.10
CA GLN A 227 -16.51 -1.36 -12.98
C GLN A 227 -15.89 -2.57 -12.26
N PRO A 228 -16.66 -3.67 -12.05
CA PRO A 228 -16.22 -4.82 -11.27
C PRO A 228 -15.04 -5.57 -11.91
N ARG A 229 -14.96 -5.56 -13.24
CA ARG A 229 -13.88 -6.18 -14.03
C ARG A 229 -12.97 -5.13 -14.66
N TYR A 230 -12.77 -3.99 -13.99
CA TYR A 230 -11.80 -2.99 -14.44
C TYR A 230 -10.38 -3.57 -14.44
N LEU A 231 -9.73 -3.49 -15.59
CA LEU A 231 -8.32 -3.82 -15.77
C LEU A 231 -7.53 -2.53 -15.95
N GLN A 232 -6.57 -2.32 -15.05
CA GLN A 232 -5.66 -1.18 -15.12
C GLN A 232 -4.57 -1.44 -16.16
N PRO A 233 -4.04 -0.40 -16.82
CA PRO A 233 -2.93 -0.55 -17.75
C PRO A 233 -1.67 -1.01 -16.99
N LEU A 234 -0.88 -1.85 -17.66
CA LEU A 234 0.38 -2.38 -17.16
C LEU A 234 1.52 -1.94 -18.06
N VAL A 235 2.71 -1.80 -17.46
CA VAL A 235 3.98 -1.63 -18.19
C VAL A 235 4.92 -2.69 -17.65
N ALA A 236 5.55 -3.47 -18.52
CA ALA A 236 6.62 -4.37 -18.14
C ALA A 236 7.95 -3.65 -18.27
N VAL A 237 8.84 -3.94 -17.32
CA VAL A 237 10.21 -3.50 -17.30
C VAL A 237 11.07 -4.74 -17.31
N GLY A 238 11.78 -4.94 -18.42
CA GLY A 238 12.77 -6.01 -18.58
C GLY A 238 14.17 -5.42 -18.43
N SER A 239 15.09 -6.20 -17.87
CA SER A 239 16.51 -5.84 -17.88
C SER A 239 17.32 -6.86 -18.65
N HIS A 240 18.35 -6.39 -19.34
CA HIS A 240 19.35 -7.27 -19.95
C HIS A 240 20.31 -7.90 -18.95
N ASN A 241 20.37 -7.39 -17.71
CA ASN A 241 21.31 -7.84 -16.69
C ASN A 241 20.57 -8.44 -15.47
N SER A 242 21.17 -9.45 -14.84
CA SER A 242 20.60 -10.11 -13.65
C SER A 242 20.64 -9.23 -12.37
N LEU A 243 21.28 -8.05 -12.44
CA LEU A 243 21.53 -7.12 -11.34
C LEU A 243 20.42 -6.09 -11.07
N LEU A 244 19.35 -6.07 -11.88
CA LEU A 244 18.14 -5.26 -11.60
C LEU A 244 17.56 -5.51 -10.19
N CYS A 245 17.90 -6.67 -9.64
CA CYS A 245 17.36 -7.30 -8.45
C CYS A 245 18.01 -6.89 -7.12
N ILE A 246 19.24 -6.35 -7.16
CA ILE A 246 19.98 -5.95 -5.94
C ILE A 246 19.77 -4.46 -5.64
N VAL A 247 19.49 -3.67 -6.67
CA VAL A 247 19.35 -2.23 -6.58
C VAL A 247 17.87 -1.89 -6.49
N PRO A 248 17.38 -1.24 -5.41
CA PRO A 248 16.03 -0.71 -5.42
C PRO A 248 15.94 0.32 -6.56
N LEU A 249 15.07 0.07 -7.55
CA LEU A 249 14.82 1.04 -8.61
C LEU A 249 13.87 2.12 -8.11
N LEU A 250 14.20 3.37 -8.42
CA LEU A 250 13.28 4.49 -8.29
C LEU A 250 12.54 4.67 -9.60
N PHE A 251 11.22 4.64 -9.52
CA PHE A 251 10.37 4.98 -10.63
C PHE A 251 10.04 6.47 -10.56
N PHE A 252 10.56 7.22 -11.52
CA PHE A 252 10.22 8.61 -11.70
C PHE A 252 9.00 8.75 -12.61
N PHE A 253 8.04 9.52 -12.13
CA PHE A 253 7.01 10.09 -12.96
C PHE A 253 7.26 11.57 -13.13
N PHE A 254 7.24 12.02 -14.38
CA PHE A 254 7.14 13.43 -14.67
C PHE A 254 5.64 13.76 -14.73
N PHE A 255 5.16 14.51 -13.75
CA PHE A 255 3.83 15.09 -13.77
C PHE A 255 3.95 16.61 -13.80
N PRO A 256 3.09 17.32 -14.54
CA PRO A 256 2.99 18.75 -14.38
C PRO A 256 2.50 19.02 -12.94
N ALA A 257 3.06 20.07 -12.32
CA ALA A 257 3.05 20.37 -10.88
C ALA A 257 1.68 20.57 -10.19
N GLU A 258 0.58 20.08 -10.74
CA GLU A 258 -0.78 20.30 -10.24
C GLU A 258 -1.44 19.07 -9.60
N GLY A 259 -0.83 17.88 -9.67
CA GLY A 259 -1.55 16.64 -9.31
C GLY A 259 -0.86 15.66 -8.37
N ILE A 260 0.46 15.75 -8.17
CA ILE A 260 1.20 14.76 -7.38
C ILE A 260 2.37 15.43 -6.65
N ALA A 261 2.38 15.34 -5.32
CA ALA A 261 3.49 15.76 -4.48
C ALA A 261 4.42 14.57 -4.19
N HIS A 262 5.73 14.77 -4.27
CA HIS A 262 6.68 13.83 -3.67
C HIS A 262 6.57 13.93 -2.15
N CYS A 263 6.00 12.92 -1.50
CA CYS A 263 5.90 12.88 -0.04
C CYS A 263 7.15 12.17 0.52
N GLY A 264 8.04 12.93 1.15
CA GLY A 264 9.28 12.40 1.74
C GLY A 264 9.12 11.50 2.97
N ALA A 265 7.90 11.07 3.34
CA ALA A 265 7.65 10.48 4.65
C ALA A 265 6.60 9.35 4.74
N ASN A 266 6.21 8.66 3.65
CA ASN A 266 5.43 7.41 3.81
C ASN A 266 5.81 6.29 2.83
N VAL A 267 6.18 5.15 3.43
CA VAL A 267 6.49 3.83 2.88
C VAL A 267 7.69 3.78 1.92
N PHE A 268 8.83 4.27 2.41
CA PHE A 268 10.11 3.73 1.97
C PHE A 268 10.40 2.45 2.76
N PHE A 269 10.56 1.32 2.07
CA PHE A 269 11.31 0.20 2.65
C PHE A 269 12.79 0.62 2.68
N GLU A 270 13.22 1.24 3.78
CA GLU A 270 14.63 1.47 4.05
C GLU A 270 15.20 0.29 4.83
N CYS A 271 16.02 -0.53 4.17
CA CYS A 271 17.01 -1.36 4.83
C CYS A 271 18.39 -0.68 4.67
N PHE A 272 18.95 -0.19 5.76
CA PHE A 272 20.36 0.18 5.83
C PHE A 272 21.18 -1.08 6.15
N ASN A 273 22.21 -1.35 5.35
CA ASN A 273 23.29 -2.26 5.70
C ASN A 273 24.46 -1.43 6.25
N HIS A 274 24.88 -1.69 7.49
CA HIS A 274 26.18 -1.24 8.00
C HIS A 274 27.07 -2.47 8.19
N PHE A 275 28.20 -2.49 7.50
CA PHE A 275 29.09 -3.65 7.42
C PHE A 275 30.16 -3.57 8.49
N HIS A 276 30.16 -4.47 9.47
CA HIS A 276 31.35 -4.75 10.29
C HIS A 276 31.36 -6.21 10.77
N GLY A 277 32.38 -6.99 10.36
CA GLY A 277 32.96 -8.04 11.21
C GLY A 277 32.22 -9.38 11.39
N GLY A 278 31.53 -9.91 10.38
CA GLY A 278 31.40 -11.37 10.22
C GLY A 278 30.54 -12.18 11.20
N ARG A 279 29.59 -11.60 11.94
CA ARG A 279 28.49 -12.35 12.61
C ARG A 279 27.17 -11.58 12.53
N ILE A 280 26.09 -12.26 12.15
CA ILE A 280 24.74 -11.70 12.08
C ILE A 280 24.04 -11.88 13.43
N LEU A 281 23.79 -10.78 14.14
CA LEU A 281 22.82 -10.70 15.24
C LEU A 281 21.62 -9.86 14.76
N TYR A 282 20.41 -10.42 14.83
CA TYR A 282 19.19 -9.67 14.56
C TYR A 282 18.66 -9.07 15.86
N LEU A 283 18.69 -7.74 15.97
CA LEU A 283 17.94 -6.97 16.97
C LEU A 283 16.92 -6.12 16.22
N CYS A 284 15.65 -6.46 16.36
CA CYS A 284 14.53 -5.67 15.85
C CYS A 284 13.99 -4.84 17.02
N SER A 285 14.42 -3.58 17.16
CA SER A 285 13.78 -2.63 18.06
C SER A 285 12.97 -1.62 17.26
N CYS A 286 11.67 -1.58 17.54
CA CYS A 286 10.75 -0.58 17.04
C CYS A 286 10.96 0.71 17.86
N THR A 287 11.81 1.61 17.38
CA THR A 287 11.98 2.94 18.00
C THR A 287 11.47 4.00 17.03
N ILE A 288 10.35 4.62 17.40
CA ILE A 288 9.84 5.85 16.76
C ILE A 288 10.87 6.95 17.05
N LEU A 289 11.65 7.37 16.05
CA LEU A 289 12.46 8.59 16.15
C LEU A 289 11.75 9.72 15.40
N PHE A 290 11.22 10.67 16.18
CA PHE A 290 11.00 12.04 15.73
C PHE A 290 12.37 12.68 15.51
N PHE A 291 12.73 13.00 14.27
CA PHE A 291 13.78 13.98 14.01
C PHE A 291 13.11 15.32 13.68
N LEU A 292 13.08 16.17 14.70
CA LEU A 292 13.06 17.63 14.55
C LEU A 292 14.34 18.02 13.82
N GLN A 293 14.23 18.53 12.60
CA GLN A 293 15.33 19.19 11.92
C GLN A 293 15.22 20.70 12.18
N GLU A 294 15.73 21.13 13.33
CA GLU A 294 16.15 22.52 13.54
C GLU A 294 17.63 22.63 13.16
N SER A 295 17.93 23.42 12.12
CA SER A 295 19.10 24.32 12.07
C SER A 295 19.19 25.04 10.72
N VAL A 296 18.31 26.01 10.50
CA VAL A 296 18.73 27.30 9.92
C VAL A 296 18.10 28.39 10.79
N MET A 297 18.88 28.77 11.80
CA MET A 297 18.77 30.00 12.57
C MET A 297 18.78 31.20 11.60
N TYR A 298 17.66 31.91 11.48
CA TYR A 298 17.68 33.34 11.16
C TYR A 298 17.18 34.06 12.42
N GLU A 299 18.10 34.81 13.03
CA GLU A 299 17.88 35.66 14.19
C GLU A 299 16.74 36.66 13.93
N ILE A 300 15.64 36.51 14.65
CA ILE A 300 14.70 37.61 14.89
C ILE A 300 15.25 38.38 16.09
N ASN A 301 16.08 39.38 15.81
CA ASN A 301 16.56 40.31 16.81
C ASN A 301 15.46 41.37 17.03
N GLN A 302 14.76 41.28 18.17
CA GLN A 302 13.76 42.27 18.58
C GLN A 302 14.46 43.37 19.38
N SER A 303 14.66 44.53 18.76
CA SER A 303 14.98 45.77 19.48
C SER A 303 14.20 46.93 18.86
N HIS A 304 13.48 47.64 19.74
CA HIS A 304 12.70 48.83 19.45
C HIS A 304 13.52 49.94 18.77
N MET A 305 12.99 50.54 17.70
CA MET A 305 13.05 52.00 17.52
C MET A 305 11.95 52.50 16.56
N PHE A 306 11.13 53.41 17.08
CA PHE A 306 10.28 54.32 16.31
C PHE A 306 11.16 55.18 15.38
N GLU A 307 10.78 55.35 14.10
CA GLU A 307 10.75 56.68 13.48
C GLU A 307 9.98 56.73 12.15
N ASN A 308 9.31 57.85 11.96
CA ASN A 308 8.45 58.25 10.85
C ASN A 308 9.18 58.39 9.50
N LYS A 309 8.43 58.15 8.40
CA LYS A 309 8.17 59.06 7.26
C LYS A 309 7.67 58.22 6.08
N SER A 310 6.37 58.24 5.77
CA SER A 310 5.65 59.20 4.91
C SER A 310 6.05 59.15 3.43
N LEU A 311 5.07 58.77 2.60
CA LEU A 311 4.76 59.30 1.25
C LEU A 311 5.90 59.36 0.21
N PHE A 312 5.79 58.54 -0.84
CA PHE A 312 5.23 58.94 -2.15
C PHE A 312 4.88 57.69 -2.96
#